data_AF-A0A1Y4H9Y1-F1
#
_entry.id   AF-A0A1Y4H9Y1-F1
#
_cell.length_a   1.000
_cell.length_b   1.000
_cell.length_c   1.000
_cell.angle_alpha   90.00
_cell.angle_beta   90.00
_cell.angle_gamma   90.00
#
_symmetry.space_group_name_H-M   'P 1'
#
loop_
_entity.id
_entity.type
_entity.pdbx_description
1 polymer ?
#
loop_
_entity_poly.entity_id
_entity_poly.type
_entity_poly.pdbx_seq_one_letter_code
_entity_poly.pdbx_strand_id
1 'polypeptide(L)'
;MAAIETKQLVPKGCAALCYEREGNTKFRDRVTVFYDGKLVFERFCWGEAAGLVFAAWADGVGADGAIQWRRPFDAAVKEDALPQTVCEASRDALRFDGQPARWLLEDTKKSDPIHGYSGLKVLLGRLFG
;
A
#
# COMPACT_ATOMS: atom_id res chain seq x y z
N MET A 1 2.18 -19.16 9.45
CA MET A 1 2.74 -17.95 10.08
C MET A 1 1.61 -16.93 10.16
N ALA A 2 1.39 -16.28 11.29
CA ALA A 2 0.37 -15.24 11.37
C ALA A 2 0.87 -14.03 10.58
N ALA A 3 0.10 -13.59 9.58
CA ALA A 3 0.41 -12.34 8.88
C ALA A 3 0.35 -11.20 9.90
N ILE A 4 1.39 -10.37 9.96
CA ILE A 4 1.37 -9.17 10.78
C ILE A 4 0.23 -8.28 10.26
N GLU A 5 -0.63 -7.79 11.17
CA GLU A 5 -1.67 -6.84 10.81
C GLU A 5 -1.02 -5.58 10.23
N THR A 6 -1.33 -5.24 8.97
CA THR A 6 -0.68 -4.15 8.24
C THR A 6 -0.80 -2.80 8.94
N LYS A 7 -1.90 -2.53 9.66
CA LYS A 7 -2.08 -1.30 10.47
C LYS A 7 -0.99 -1.11 11.54
N GLN A 8 -0.42 -2.20 12.05
CA GLN A 8 0.60 -2.15 13.10
C GLN A 8 2.00 -1.81 12.57
N LEU A 9 2.20 -1.88 11.25
CA LEU A 9 3.49 -1.58 10.63
C LEU A 9 3.84 -0.09 10.74
N VAL A 10 2.83 0.79 10.66
CA VAL A 10 3.02 2.24 10.55
C VAL A 10 3.35 2.85 11.92
N PRO A 11 4.56 3.42 12.11
CA PRO A 11 4.98 3.97 13.41
C PRO A 11 4.04 5.06 13.91
N LYS A 12 4.02 5.27 15.24
CA LYS A 12 3.32 6.41 15.85
C LYS A 12 3.80 7.73 15.25
N GLY A 13 2.86 8.66 15.00
CA GLY A 13 3.14 9.96 14.37
C GLY A 13 3.34 9.94 12.85
N CYS A 14 3.28 8.76 12.21
CA CYS A 14 3.30 8.64 10.75
C CYS A 14 1.89 8.35 10.19
N ALA A 15 1.64 8.82 8.98
CA ALA A 15 0.42 8.57 8.23
C ALA A 15 0.48 7.25 7.48
N ALA A 16 1.62 6.94 6.86
CA ALA A 16 1.77 5.78 5.99
C ALA A 16 3.22 5.31 5.82
N LEU A 17 3.36 4.05 5.42
CA LEU A 17 4.58 3.47 4.85
C LEU A 17 4.37 3.20 3.37
N CYS A 18 5.38 3.47 2.56
CA CYS A 18 5.31 3.36 1.12
C CYS A 18 6.34 2.38 0.63
N TYR A 19 5.89 1.35 -0.06
CA TYR A 19 6.72 0.27 -0.56
C TYR A 19 6.72 0.27 -2.08
N GLU A 20 7.87 0.00 -2.68
CA GLU A 20 8.02 -0.18 -4.12
C GLU A 20 8.49 -1.60 -4.43
N ARG A 21 7.94 -2.21 -5.47
CA ARG A 21 8.31 -3.56 -5.88
C ARG A 21 9.75 -3.59 -6.41
N GLU A 22 10.57 -4.51 -5.88
CA GLU A 22 11.94 -4.72 -6.36
C GLU A 22 11.95 -5.36 -7.76
N GLY A 23 12.96 -5.01 -8.56
CA GLY A 23 13.23 -5.62 -9.87
C GLY A 23 13.02 -4.70 -11.07
N ASN A 24 13.59 -5.09 -12.21
CA ASN A 24 13.44 -4.36 -13.46
C ASN A 24 12.14 -4.81 -14.15
N THR A 25 11.07 -4.04 -13.95
CA THR A 25 9.77 -4.32 -14.57
C THR A 25 9.35 -3.19 -15.52
N LYS A 26 8.42 -3.48 -16.43
CA LYS A 26 7.85 -2.48 -17.34
C LYS A 26 7.16 -1.31 -16.60
N PHE A 27 6.75 -1.54 -15.36
CA PHE A 27 6.05 -0.56 -14.53
C PHE A 27 6.77 -0.32 -13.22
N ARG A 28 6.45 0.80 -12.57
CA ARG A 28 6.82 1.06 -11.19
C ARG A 28 5.57 0.87 -10.34
N ASP A 29 5.54 -0.21 -9.57
CA ASP A 29 4.39 -0.55 -8.73
C ASP A 29 4.70 -0.17 -7.28
N ARG A 30 3.80 0.60 -6.67
CA ARG A 30 3.88 1.08 -5.29
C ARG A 30 2.67 0.61 -4.49
N VAL A 31 2.90 0.20 -3.25
CA VAL A 31 1.86 0.00 -2.24
C VAL A 31 2.11 0.95 -1.09
N THR A 32 1.11 1.76 -0.75
CA THR A 32 1.14 2.61 0.44
C THR A 32 0.18 2.04 1.48
N VAL A 33 0.69 1.73 2.67
CA VAL A 33 -0.06 1.22 3.82
C VAL A 33 -0.27 2.35 4.82
N PHE A 34 -1.52 2.64 5.16
CA PHE A 34 -1.89 3.71 6.09
C PHE A 34 -2.02 3.21 7.53
N TYR A 35 -1.95 4.14 8.48
CA TYR A 35 -2.00 3.82 9.91
C TYR A 35 -3.28 3.09 10.36
N ASP A 36 -4.37 3.21 9.60
CA ASP A 36 -5.65 2.54 9.86
C ASP A 36 -5.76 1.17 9.18
N GLY A 37 -4.68 0.71 8.53
CA GLY A 37 -4.61 -0.59 7.85
C GLY A 37 -5.08 -0.61 6.42
N LYS A 38 -5.68 0.48 5.93
CA LYS A 38 -6.00 0.63 4.51
C LYS A 38 -4.73 0.68 3.70
N LEU A 39 -4.85 0.29 2.44
CA LEU A 39 -3.75 0.42 1.49
C LEU A 39 -4.24 0.92 0.14
N VAL A 40 -3.34 1.54 -0.58
CA VAL A 40 -3.52 1.89 -1.99
C VAL A 40 -2.38 1.29 -2.80
N PHE A 41 -2.73 0.64 -3.90
CA PHE A 41 -1.79 0.24 -4.94
C PHE A 41 -1.81 1.30 -6.03
N GLU A 42 -0.63 1.69 -6.49
CA GLU A 42 -0.44 2.65 -7.56
C GLU A 42 0.56 2.09 -8.56
N ARG A 43 0.18 2.05 -9.85
CA ARG A 43 1.08 1.67 -10.94
C ARG A 43 1.45 2.89 -11.75
N PHE A 44 2.75 3.09 -11.99
CA PHE A 44 3.28 4.18 -12.80
C PHE A 44 4.01 3.66 -14.05
N CYS A 45 3.99 4.46 -15.12
CA CYS A 45 4.86 4.26 -16.29
C CYS A 45 6.32 4.59 -15.95
N TRP A 46 7.29 3.96 -16.62
CA TRP A 46 8.68 4.42 -16.66
C TRP A 46 8.91 5.44 -17.80
N GLY A 47 9.87 6.35 -17.63
CA GLY A 47 10.36 7.27 -18.67
C GLY A 47 10.17 8.76 -18.35
N GLU A 48 10.54 9.65 -19.28
CA GLU A 48 10.49 11.11 -19.11
C GLU A 48 9.07 11.68 -18.92
N ALA A 49 8.04 10.89 -19.23
CA ALA A 49 6.63 11.20 -18.95
C ALA A 49 6.02 10.19 -17.96
N ALA A 50 6.77 9.81 -16.91
CA ALA A 50 6.28 8.92 -15.86
C ALA A 50 5.01 9.51 -15.22
N GLY A 51 3.89 8.81 -15.41
CA GLY A 51 2.58 9.18 -14.88
C GLY A 51 1.89 7.99 -14.22
N LEU A 52 0.88 8.29 -13.41
CA LEU A 52 0.01 7.29 -12.80
C LEU A 52 -0.82 6.60 -13.90
N VAL A 53 -0.69 5.28 -14.02
CA VAL A 53 -1.50 4.44 -14.91
C VAL A 53 -2.86 4.19 -14.29
N PHE A 54 -2.86 3.69 -13.05
CA PHE A 54 -4.07 3.51 -12.24
C PHE A 54 -3.71 3.39 -10.75
N ALA A 55 -4.71 3.61 -9.91
CA ALA A 55 -4.65 3.31 -8.49
C ALA A 55 -5.86 2.44 -8.08
N ALA A 56 -5.68 1.59 -7.07
CA ALA A 56 -6.75 0.80 -6.48
C ALA A 56 -6.67 0.88 -4.96
N TRP A 57 -7.82 1.04 -4.30
CA TRP A 57 -7.93 1.11 -2.85
C TRP A 57 -8.34 -0.23 -2.28
N ALA A 58 -7.78 -0.59 -1.13
CA ALA A 58 -8.29 -1.66 -0.28
C ALA A 58 -8.65 -1.13 1.10
N ASP A 59 -9.71 -1.70 1.68
CA ASP A 59 -10.19 -1.32 3.00
C ASP A 59 -9.37 -1.98 4.13
N GLY A 60 -8.54 -2.97 3.79
CA GLY A 60 -7.62 -3.62 4.71
C GLY A 60 -7.11 -4.95 4.19
N VAL A 61 -6.56 -5.73 5.11
CA VAL A 61 -6.07 -7.09 4.88
C VAL A 61 -6.76 -8.01 5.87
N GLY A 62 -7.34 -9.10 5.36
CA GLY A 62 -7.99 -10.14 6.16
C GLY A 62 -7.00 -10.92 7.02
N ALA A 63 -7.52 -11.68 7.98
CA ALA A 63 -6.68 -12.48 8.90
C ALA A 63 -5.86 -13.58 8.20
N ASP A 64 -6.30 -14.00 7.02
CA ASP A 64 -5.63 -14.94 6.11
C ASP A 64 -4.62 -14.26 5.17
N GLY A 65 -4.45 -12.95 5.27
CA GLY A 65 -3.60 -12.16 4.39
C GLY A 65 -4.30 -11.67 3.12
N ALA A 66 -5.57 -12.03 2.87
CA ALA A 66 -6.27 -11.61 1.65
C ALA A 66 -6.52 -10.09 1.66
N ILE A 67 -6.19 -9.42 0.55
CA ILE A 67 -6.40 -7.97 0.41
C ILE A 67 -7.87 -7.70 0.07
N GLN A 68 -8.51 -6.86 0.86
CA GLN A 68 -9.91 -6.49 0.71
C GLN A 68 -10.05 -5.29 -0.22
N TRP A 69 -9.85 -5.51 -1.51
CA TRP A 69 -9.96 -4.46 -2.53
C TRP A 69 -11.38 -3.87 -2.60
N ARG A 70 -11.46 -2.54 -2.67
CA ARG A 70 -12.72 -1.82 -2.83
C ARG A 70 -13.22 -1.96 -4.27
N ARG A 71 -14.42 -2.52 -4.39
CA ARG A 71 -15.12 -2.72 -5.67
C ARG A 71 -16.37 -1.84 -5.74
N PRO A 72 -16.88 -1.50 -6.94
CA PRO A 72 -16.30 -1.83 -8.26
C PRO A 72 -15.01 -1.07 -8.52
N PHE A 73 -14.16 -1.62 -9.39
CA PHE A 73 -12.95 -0.93 -9.85
C PHE A 73 -13.26 0.07 -10.96
N ASP A 74 -12.47 1.14 -11.03
CA ASP A 74 -12.42 2.00 -12.21
C ASP A 74 -11.99 1.19 -13.44
N ALA A 75 -12.53 1.53 -14.62
CA ALA A 75 -12.28 0.80 -15.86
C ALA A 75 -10.78 0.72 -16.27
N ALA A 76 -9.96 1.65 -15.77
CA ALA A 76 -8.52 1.67 -16.01
C ALA A 76 -7.75 0.62 -15.19
N VAL A 77 -8.31 0.16 -14.07
CA VAL A 77 -7.65 -0.79 -13.18
C VAL A 77 -7.52 -2.15 -13.86
N LYS A 78 -6.32 -2.70 -13.81
CA LYS A 78 -6.02 -4.07 -14.23
C LYS A 78 -5.98 -4.95 -13.01
N GLU A 79 -7.07 -5.68 -12.75
CA GLU A 79 -7.23 -6.48 -11.53
C GLU A 79 -6.17 -7.59 -11.41
N ASP A 80 -5.76 -8.19 -12.54
CA ASP A 80 -4.69 -9.18 -12.64
C ASP A 80 -3.31 -8.65 -12.25
N ALA A 81 -3.16 -7.33 -12.19
CA ALA A 81 -1.95 -6.67 -11.74
C ALA A 81 -1.93 -6.35 -10.24
N LEU A 82 -3.07 -6.44 -9.55
CA LEU A 82 -3.17 -6.16 -8.12
C LEU A 82 -2.66 -7.36 -7.32
N PRO A 83 -1.85 -7.13 -6.27
CA PRO A 83 -1.56 -8.20 -5.33
C PRO A 83 -2.84 -8.68 -4.65
N GLN A 84 -2.96 -9.97 -4.38
CA GLN A 84 -4.18 -10.56 -3.81
C GLN A 84 -3.99 -10.94 -2.33
N THR A 85 -2.80 -11.40 -1.96
CA THR A 85 -2.51 -11.87 -0.60
C THR A 85 -1.19 -11.29 -0.10
N VAL A 86 -1.18 -10.75 1.12
CA VAL A 86 0.04 -10.42 1.87
C VAL A 86 0.56 -11.69 2.53
N CYS A 87 1.71 -12.18 2.08
CA CYS A 87 2.33 -13.40 2.61
C CYS A 87 3.33 -13.08 3.74
N GLU A 88 4.06 -11.98 3.60
CA GLU A 88 5.00 -11.49 4.59
C GLU A 88 4.83 -9.98 4.71
N ALA A 89 4.86 -9.48 5.94
CA ALA A 89 4.77 -8.06 6.21
C ALA A 89 5.75 -7.70 7.33
N SER A 90 6.55 -6.68 7.09
CA SER A 90 7.43 -6.08 8.10
C SER A 90 7.46 -4.57 7.86
N ARG A 91 8.11 -3.83 8.76
CA ARG A 91 8.29 -2.39 8.55
C ARG A 91 9.07 -2.11 7.26
N ASP A 92 10.07 -2.92 6.95
CA ASP A 92 11.05 -2.63 5.89
C ASP A 92 10.71 -3.29 4.56
N ALA A 93 9.86 -4.33 4.56
CA ALA A 93 9.45 -5.01 3.34
C ALA A 93 8.10 -5.72 3.45
N LEU A 94 7.42 -5.86 2.30
CA LEU A 94 6.26 -6.72 2.08
C LEU A 94 6.57 -7.80 1.04
N ARG A 95 5.84 -8.92 1.10
CA ARG A 95 5.78 -9.95 0.06
C ARG A 95 4.33 -10.28 -0.22
N PHE A 96 4.00 -10.37 -1.50
CA PHE A 96 2.66 -10.70 -1.95
C PHE A 96 2.64 -11.98 -2.78
N ASP A 97 1.49 -12.67 -2.78
CA ASP A 97 1.13 -13.76 -3.70
C ASP A 97 2.15 -14.91 -3.77
N GLY A 98 2.89 -15.15 -2.69
CA GLY A 98 3.98 -16.15 -2.62
C GLY A 98 5.15 -15.85 -3.56
N GLN A 99 5.22 -14.66 -4.17
CA GLN A 99 6.21 -14.31 -5.16
C GLN A 99 7.59 -14.03 -4.53
N PRO A 100 8.69 -14.32 -5.24
CA PRO A 100 10.04 -14.07 -4.74
C PRO A 100 10.37 -12.57 -4.64
N ALA A 101 9.72 -11.72 -5.45
CA ALA A 101 9.94 -10.28 -5.42
C ALA A 101 9.37 -9.66 -4.13
N ARG A 102 10.23 -8.94 -3.42
CA ARG A 102 9.87 -8.11 -2.27
C ARG A 102 9.44 -6.72 -2.71
N TRP A 103 8.74 -6.06 -1.80
CA TRP A 103 8.36 -4.67 -1.92
C TRP A 103 9.05 -3.93 -0.79
N LEU A 104 10.03 -3.10 -1.13
CA LEU A 104 10.94 -2.49 -0.17
C LEU A 104 10.41 -1.13 0.28
N LEU A 105 10.61 -0.79 1.55
CA LEU A 105 10.24 0.50 2.09
C LEU A 105 11.05 1.62 1.39
N GLU A 106 10.35 2.49 0.69
CA GLU A 106 10.92 3.66 0.01
C GLU A 106 10.70 4.96 0.80
N ASP A 107 9.54 5.10 1.43
CA ASP A 107 9.17 6.35 2.11
C ASP A 107 8.29 6.11 3.34
N THR A 108 8.47 6.96 4.35
CA THR A 108 7.64 7.03 5.55
C THR A 108 7.01 8.41 5.63
N LYS A 109 5.70 8.49 5.40
CA LYS A 109 4.99 9.77 5.33
C LYS A 109 4.47 10.19 6.69
N LYS A 110 4.69 11.45 7.08
CA LYS A 110 4.00 12.08 8.23
C LYS A 110 2.57 12.52 7.90
N SER A 111 2.29 12.77 6.62
CA SER A 111 0.97 13.11 6.10
C SER A 111 0.90 12.75 4.61
N ASP A 112 -0.30 12.46 4.13
CA ASP A 112 -0.59 12.21 2.73
C ASP A 112 -1.92 12.87 2.31
N PRO A 113 -1.93 14.19 2.01
CA PRO A 113 -3.14 14.90 1.65
C PRO A 113 -3.78 14.38 0.35
N ILE A 114 -2.98 13.89 -0.59
CA ILE A 114 -3.44 13.35 -1.89
C ILE A 114 -4.41 12.19 -1.66
N HIS A 115 -4.12 11.36 -0.66
CA HIS A 115 -4.97 10.24 -0.27
C HIS A 115 -5.89 10.55 0.93
N GLY A 116 -6.00 11.81 1.33
CA GLY A 116 -6.89 12.25 2.39
C GLY A 116 -6.40 11.98 3.82
N TYR A 117 -5.08 11.83 4.04
CA TYR A 117 -4.41 11.67 5.33
C TYR A 117 -3.58 12.91 5.69
N SER A 118 -4.23 14.08 5.75
CA SER A 118 -3.58 15.32 6.18
C SER A 118 -3.11 15.26 7.63
N GLY A 119 -2.10 16.06 8.00
CA GLY A 119 -1.49 16.03 9.34
C GLY A 119 -2.49 16.22 10.49
N LEU A 120 -3.50 17.10 10.33
CA LEU A 120 -4.57 17.29 11.31
C LEU A 120 -5.41 16.02 11.49
N LYS A 121 -5.77 15.35 10.39
CA LYS A 121 -6.56 14.12 10.44
C LYS A 121 -5.78 12.96 11.05
N VAL A 122 -4.48 12.86 10.76
CA VAL A 122 -3.59 11.85 11.36
C VAL A 122 -3.45 12.07 12.86
N LEU A 123 -3.35 13.33 13.31
CA LEU A 123 -3.31 13.68 14.72
C LEU A 123 -4.62 13.31 15.44
N LEU A 124 -5.77 13.67 14.87
CA LEU A 124 -7.09 13.39 15.44
C LEU A 124 -7.43 11.89 15.42
N GLY A 125 -7.18 11.20 14.31
CA GLY A 125 -7.52 9.79 14.11
C GLY A 125 -6.77 8.82 15.04
N ARG A 126 -5.71 9.29 15.72
CA ARG A 126 -4.97 8.51 16.72
C ARG A 126 -5.21 8.95 18.17
N LEU A 127 -5.90 10.08 18.39
CA LEU A 127 -6.37 10.47 19.72
C LEU A 127 -7.71 9.80 20.07
N PHE A 128 -8.48 9.42 19.04
CA PHE A 128 -9.82 8.84 19.18
C PHE A 128 -9.93 7.43 18.58
N GLY A 129 -8.80 6.79 18.26
CA GLY A 129 -8.69 5.46 17.67
C GLY A 129 -7.71 4.57 18.42
#